data_AF-A0AAD1VN30-F1
#
_entry.id   AF-A0AAD1VN30-F1
#
_cell.length_a   1.000
_cell.length_b   1.000
_cell.length_c   1.000
_cell.angle_alpha   90.00
_cell.angle_beta   90.00
_cell.angle_gamma   90.00
#
_symmetry.space_group_name_H-M   'P 1'
#
loop_
_entity.id
_entity.type
_entity.pdbx_description
1 polymer ?
#
loop_
_entity_poly.entity_id
_entity_poly.type
_entity_poly.pdbx_seq_one_letter_code
_entity_poly.pdbx_strand_id
1 'polypeptide(L)'
;METAVNKLEALFQKAESDLDYIEQKLEFEIRQSLPEDSSAQENPTKLLEQLEMVKTRFKTLSSQLDKIAADQQKSVDSIQTTLTSTLKIVQHLQQQTDLQDSPLSEVELQALHTFENLQLKGVQLK
;
A
#
# COMPACT_ATOMS: atom_id res chain seq x y z
N MET A 1 -18.60 45.00 -46.77
CA MET A 1 -18.59 44.40 -45.42
C MET A 1 -19.42 43.12 -45.40
N GLU A 2 -20.67 43.19 -45.82
CA GLU A 2 -21.62 42.05 -45.92
C GLU A 2 -21.07 40.82 -46.65
N THR A 3 -20.44 40.97 -47.83
CA THR A 3 -19.85 39.85 -48.58
C THR A 3 -18.76 39.10 -47.81
N ALA A 4 -17.96 39.83 -47.01
CA ALA A 4 -16.90 39.22 -46.21
C ALA A 4 -17.48 38.48 -45.00
N VAL A 5 -18.56 39.01 -44.41
CA VAL A 5 -19.31 38.37 -43.32
C VAL A 5 -19.99 37.09 -43.82
N ASN A 6 -20.69 37.13 -44.96
CA ASN A 6 -21.35 35.96 -45.54
C ASN A 6 -20.34 34.86 -45.91
N LYS A 7 -19.14 35.25 -46.39
CA LYS A 7 -18.05 34.30 -46.66
C LYS A 7 -17.53 33.66 -45.37
N LEU A 8 -17.39 34.45 -44.31
CA LEU A 8 -16.94 33.95 -43.01
C LEU A 8 -17.99 33.01 -42.39
N GLU A 9 -19.27 33.36 -42.47
CA GLU A 9 -20.38 32.51 -42.03
C GLU A 9 -20.40 31.17 -42.79
N ALA A 10 -20.24 31.20 -44.11
CA ALA A 10 -20.14 29.99 -44.92
C ALA A 10 -18.94 29.11 -44.54
N LEU A 11 -17.80 29.72 -44.16
CA LEU A 11 -16.64 28.96 -43.66
C LEU A 11 -16.92 28.32 -42.30
N PHE A 12 -17.63 29.00 -41.40
CA PHE A 12 -18.04 28.42 -40.12
C PHE A 12 -19.04 27.29 -40.28
N GLN A 13 -20.08 27.47 -41.10
CA GLN A 13 -21.07 26.42 -41.40
C GLN A 13 -20.40 25.18 -42.02
N LYS A 14 -19.43 25.39 -42.92
CA LYS A 14 -18.65 24.30 -43.48
C LYS A 14 -17.78 23.63 -42.41
N ALA A 15 -17.09 24.39 -41.58
CA ALA A 15 -16.25 23.85 -40.52
C ALA A 15 -17.06 23.03 -39.51
N GLU A 16 -18.26 23.50 -39.13
CA GLU A 16 -19.19 22.78 -38.27
C GLU A 16 -19.65 21.47 -38.92
N SER A 17 -20.08 21.52 -40.19
CA SER A 17 -20.48 20.32 -40.94
C SER A 17 -19.33 19.31 -41.13
N ASP A 18 -18.10 19.81 -41.35
CA ASP A 18 -16.90 18.96 -41.47
C ASP A 18 -16.60 18.27 -40.13
N LEU A 19 -16.78 18.96 -38.99
CA LEU A 19 -16.60 18.39 -37.64
C LEU A 19 -17.67 17.34 -37.33
N ASP A 20 -18.93 17.63 -37.63
CA ASP A 20 -20.04 16.67 -37.46
C ASP A 20 -19.79 15.39 -38.25
N TYR A 21 -19.29 15.52 -39.48
CA TYR A 21 -18.96 14.36 -40.31
C TYR A 21 -17.83 13.53 -39.72
N ILE A 22 -16.78 14.18 -39.18
CA ILE A 22 -15.66 13.50 -38.52
C ILE A 22 -16.17 12.74 -37.29
N GLU A 23 -17.00 13.37 -36.46
CA GLU A 23 -17.59 12.74 -35.27
C GLU A 23 -18.40 11.50 -35.63
N GLN A 24 -19.34 11.63 -36.57
CA GLN A 24 -20.18 10.49 -36.99
C GLN A 24 -19.37 9.35 -37.60
N LYS A 25 -18.35 9.66 -38.39
CA LYS A 25 -17.47 8.65 -38.98
C LYS A 25 -16.68 7.91 -37.90
N LEU A 26 -16.12 8.64 -36.93
CA LEU A 26 -15.42 8.04 -35.80
C LEU A 26 -16.34 7.16 -34.96
N GLU A 27 -17.55 7.63 -34.64
CA GLU A 27 -18.53 6.81 -33.91
C GLU A 27 -18.85 5.50 -34.64
N PHE A 28 -19.07 5.58 -35.96
CA PHE A 28 -19.36 4.41 -36.78
C PHE A 28 -18.19 3.42 -36.78
N GLU A 29 -16.97 3.90 -37.01
CA GLU A 29 -15.77 3.07 -37.04
C GLU A 29 -15.50 2.43 -35.66
N ILE A 30 -15.64 3.19 -34.57
CA ILE A 30 -15.50 2.66 -33.20
C ILE A 30 -16.53 1.55 -32.97
N ARG A 31 -17.82 1.78 -33.25
CA ARG A 31 -18.87 0.77 -33.06
C ARG A 31 -18.65 -0.47 -33.92
N GLN A 32 -18.17 -0.33 -35.14
CA GLN A 32 -17.85 -1.46 -36.02
C GLN A 32 -16.62 -2.25 -35.55
N SER A 33 -15.63 -1.55 -34.99
CA SER A 33 -14.39 -2.17 -34.52
C SER A 33 -14.52 -2.94 -33.21
N LEU A 34 -15.56 -2.66 -32.42
CA LEU A 34 -15.83 -3.38 -31.18
C LEU A 34 -16.49 -4.75 -31.50
N PRO A 35 -15.90 -5.87 -31.05
CA PRO A 35 -16.61 -7.15 -31.03
C PRO A 35 -17.95 -7.03 -30.28
N GLU A 36 -19.02 -7.70 -30.72
CA GLU A 36 -20.30 -7.77 -29.98
C GLU A 36 -20.12 -8.20 -28.51
N ASP A 37 -19.04 -8.94 -28.22
CA ASP A 37 -18.66 -9.44 -26.91
C ASP A 37 -17.59 -8.59 -26.18
N SER A 38 -17.25 -7.38 -26.66
CA SER A 38 -16.30 -6.49 -25.99
C SER A 38 -16.89 -6.05 -24.65
N SER A 39 -16.59 -6.83 -23.62
CA SER A 39 -17.12 -6.63 -22.28
C SER A 39 -16.79 -5.21 -21.79
N ALA A 40 -17.62 -4.71 -20.87
CA ALA A 40 -17.43 -3.42 -20.20
C ALA A 40 -16.07 -3.25 -19.46
N GLN A 41 -15.20 -4.26 -19.50
CA GLN A 41 -13.85 -4.30 -18.96
C GLN A 41 -12.84 -3.47 -19.76
N GLU A 42 -13.11 -3.15 -21.03
CA GLU A 42 -12.24 -2.28 -21.84
C GLU A 42 -12.55 -0.79 -21.67
N ASN A 43 -13.56 -0.43 -20.87
CA ASN A 43 -13.89 0.97 -20.64
C ASN A 43 -12.79 1.66 -19.79
N PRO A 44 -12.03 2.62 -20.35
CA PRO A 44 -10.91 3.24 -19.65
C PRO A 44 -11.34 3.97 -18.38
N THR A 45 -12.55 4.54 -18.35
CA THR A 45 -13.09 5.21 -17.16
C THR A 45 -13.32 4.21 -16.02
N LYS A 46 -13.92 3.05 -16.31
CA LYS A 46 -14.12 1.99 -15.30
C LYS A 46 -12.79 1.41 -14.80
N LEU A 47 -11.81 1.25 -15.70
CA LEU A 47 -10.47 0.81 -15.32
C LEU A 47 -9.78 1.82 -14.39
N LEU A 48 -9.92 3.12 -14.65
CA LEU A 48 -9.40 4.17 -13.78
C LEU A 48 -10.05 4.16 -12.39
N GLU A 49 -11.37 3.97 -12.31
CA GLU A 49 -12.10 3.83 -11.04
C GLU A 49 -11.62 2.61 -10.23
N GLN A 50 -11.48 1.46 -10.90
CA GLN A 50 -10.97 0.24 -10.27
C GLN A 50 -9.52 0.42 -9.78
N LEU A 51 -8.67 1.08 -10.58
CA LEU A 51 -7.29 1.34 -10.23
C LEU A 51 -7.18 2.22 -8.97
N GLU A 52 -8.00 3.27 -8.87
CA GLU A 52 -8.01 4.14 -7.70
C GLU A 52 -8.53 3.40 -6.46
N MET A 53 -9.52 2.52 -6.61
CA MET A 53 -9.98 1.63 -5.53
C MET A 53 -8.86 0.70 -5.03
N VAL A 54 -8.11 0.06 -5.94
CA VAL A 54 -6.99 -0.82 -5.57
C VAL A 54 -5.89 -0.03 -4.87
N LYS A 55 -5.55 1.16 -5.38
CA LYS A 55 -4.52 2.03 -4.81
C LYS A 55 -4.86 2.52 -3.40
N THR A 56 -6.11 2.90 -3.14
CA THR A 56 -6.58 3.31 -1.81
C THR A 56 -6.57 2.16 -0.82
N ARG A 57 -7.01 0.97 -1.25
CA ARG A 57 -6.92 -0.26 -0.43
C ARG A 57 -5.48 -0.62 -0.09
N PHE A 58 -4.58 -0.56 -1.07
CA PHE A 58 -3.15 -0.82 -0.85
C PHE A 58 -2.58 0.15 0.19
N LYS A 59 -2.78 1.46 0.03
CA LYS A 59 -2.31 2.47 0.99
C LYS A 59 -2.81 2.22 2.41
N THR A 60 -4.08 1.83 2.54
CA THR A 60 -4.69 1.51 3.84
C THR A 60 -4.00 0.31 4.47
N LEU A 61 -3.81 -0.76 3.70
CA LEU A 61 -3.17 -1.98 4.17
C LEU A 61 -1.71 -1.74 4.56
N SER A 62 -0.95 -0.99 3.75
CA SER A 62 0.43 -0.61 4.09
C SER A 62 0.48 0.17 5.39
N SER A 63 -0.38 1.18 5.58
CA SER A 63 -0.41 1.93 6.84
C SER A 63 -0.80 1.08 8.06
N GLN A 64 -1.70 0.11 7.87
CA GLN A 64 -2.04 -0.85 8.93
C GLN A 64 -0.85 -1.75 9.27
N LEU A 65 -0.13 -2.23 8.27
CA LEU A 65 1.06 -3.06 8.46
C LEU A 65 2.15 -2.30 9.20
N ASP A 66 2.42 -1.05 8.82
CA ASP A 66 3.42 -0.19 9.48
C ASP A 66 3.08 0.02 10.97
N LYS A 67 1.80 0.23 11.29
CA LYS A 67 1.33 0.36 12.69
C LYS A 67 1.53 -0.93 13.46
N ILE A 68 1.16 -2.07 12.88
CA ILE A 68 1.32 -3.38 13.52
C ILE A 68 2.81 -3.65 13.78
N ALA A 69 3.67 -3.38 12.81
CA ALA A 69 5.12 -3.55 12.97
C ALA A 69 5.67 -2.66 14.09
N ALA A 70 5.26 -1.39 14.13
CA ALA A 70 5.67 -0.47 15.20
C ALA A 70 5.19 -0.93 16.59
N ASP A 71 3.96 -1.42 16.71
CA ASP A 71 3.42 -1.88 17.98
C ASP A 71 4.01 -3.21 18.42
N GLN A 72 4.34 -4.10 17.47
CA GLN A 72 5.11 -5.32 17.75
C GLN A 72 6.49 -4.98 18.31
N GLN A 73 7.21 -4.04 17.68
CA GLN A 73 8.52 -3.62 18.18
C GLN A 73 8.43 -3.05 19.60
N LYS A 74 7.48 -2.15 19.86
CA LYS A 74 7.26 -1.61 21.22
C LYS A 74 6.97 -2.70 22.25
N SER A 75 6.17 -3.70 21.87
CA SER A 75 5.84 -4.82 22.76
C SER A 75 7.09 -5.64 23.10
N VAL A 76 7.91 -5.96 22.10
CA VAL A 76 9.18 -6.67 22.28
C VAL A 76 10.13 -5.87 23.18
N ASP A 77 10.28 -4.57 22.94
CA ASP A 77 11.14 -3.68 23.75
C ASP A 77 10.65 -3.61 25.20
N SER A 78 9.32 -3.56 25.41
CA SER A 78 8.70 -3.55 26.74
C SER A 78 8.93 -4.87 27.48
N ILE A 79 8.77 -6.01 26.80
CA ILE A 79 9.05 -7.35 27.36
C ILE A 79 10.51 -7.43 27.76
N GLN A 80 11.42 -7.01 26.88
CA GLN A 80 12.86 -7.03 27.15
C GLN A 80 13.22 -6.18 28.37
N THR A 81 12.69 -4.97 28.45
CA THR A 81 12.92 -4.07 29.59
C THR A 81 12.44 -4.69 30.89
N THR A 82 11.24 -5.28 30.87
CA THR A 82 10.64 -5.93 32.04
C THR A 82 11.44 -7.17 32.48
N LEU A 83 11.84 -8.02 31.54
CA LEU A 83 12.65 -9.21 31.82
C LEU A 83 14.02 -8.81 32.39
N THR A 84 14.69 -7.84 31.78
CA THR A 84 16.00 -7.36 32.25
C THR A 84 15.90 -6.77 33.66
N SER A 85 14.85 -5.99 33.95
CA SER A 85 14.63 -5.45 35.29
C SER A 85 14.36 -6.56 36.31
N THR A 86 13.52 -7.53 35.95
CA THR A 86 13.19 -8.67 36.83
C THR A 86 14.43 -9.51 37.13
N LEU A 87 15.26 -9.80 36.12
CA LEU A 87 16.51 -10.53 36.30
C LEU A 87 17.46 -9.81 37.26
N LYS A 88 17.61 -8.48 37.14
CA LYS A 88 18.43 -7.69 38.07
C LYS A 88 17.91 -7.76 39.51
N ILE A 89 16.59 -7.72 39.71
CA ILE A 89 15.98 -7.83 41.04
C ILE A 89 16.24 -9.22 41.63
N VAL A 90 16.05 -10.28 40.85
CA VAL A 90 16.28 -11.66 41.28
C VAL A 90 17.75 -11.86 41.67
N GLN A 91 18.69 -11.41 40.85
CA GLN A 91 20.13 -11.45 41.14
C GLN A 91 20.47 -10.73 42.44
N HIS A 92 19.91 -9.55 42.68
CA HIS A 92 20.13 -8.81 43.92
C HIS A 92 19.61 -9.58 45.15
N LEU A 93 18.44 -10.20 45.05
CA LEU A 93 17.87 -10.99 46.15
C LEU A 93 18.69 -12.25 46.44
N GLN A 94 19.19 -12.93 45.40
CA GLN A 94 20.06 -14.10 45.53
C GLN A 94 21.37 -13.75 46.26
N GLN A 95 22.00 -12.63 45.88
CA GLN A 95 23.19 -12.12 46.56
C GLN A 95 22.95 -11.81 48.05
N GLN A 96 21.76 -11.35 48.41
CA GLN A 96 21.41 -11.06 49.81
C GLN A 96 21.13 -12.30 50.66
N THR A 97 20.84 -13.45 50.04
CA THR A 97 20.42 -14.69 50.73
C THR A 97 21.46 -15.80 50.71
N ASP A 98 22.69 -15.52 50.23
CA ASP A 98 23.77 -16.52 50.03
C ASP A 98 23.34 -17.76 49.21
N LEU A 99 22.29 -17.61 48.40
CA LEU A 99 21.87 -18.61 47.43
C LEU A 99 22.84 -18.51 46.24
N GLN A 100 23.66 -19.55 46.02
CA GLN A 100 24.56 -19.57 44.87
C GLN A 100 23.78 -19.43 43.55
N ASP A 101 24.27 -18.54 42.68
CA ASP A 101 23.80 -18.41 41.31
C ASP A 101 24.01 -19.73 40.57
N SER A 102 22.94 -20.51 40.39
CA SER A 102 22.98 -21.62 39.45
C SER A 102 23.07 -21.04 38.03
N PRO A 103 24.03 -21.47 37.21
CA PRO A 103 24.14 -20.99 35.83
C PRO A 103 22.83 -21.29 35.07
N LEU A 104 22.46 -20.37 34.18
CA LEU A 104 21.31 -20.55 33.28
C LEU A 104 21.43 -21.91 32.58
N SER A 105 20.35 -22.67 32.64
CA SER A 105 20.24 -23.94 31.95
C SER A 105 20.37 -23.76 30.44
N GLU A 106 20.71 -24.85 29.75
CA GLU A 106 20.86 -24.85 28.29
C GLU A 106 19.60 -24.37 27.56
N VAL A 107 18.41 -24.66 28.13
CA VAL A 107 17.11 -24.21 27.63
C VAL A 107 16.95 -22.70 27.78
N GLU A 108 17.40 -22.11 28.88
CA GLU A 108 17.31 -20.66 29.13
C GLU A 108 18.29 -19.87 28.25
N LEU A 109 19.49 -20.42 28.01
CA LEU A 109 20.45 -19.85 27.06
C LEU A 109 19.91 -19.89 25.62
N GLN A 110 19.27 -20.99 25.22
CA GLN A 110 18.62 -21.09 23.92
C GLN A 110 17.44 -20.11 23.78
N ALA A 111 16.67 -19.90 24.85
CA ALA A 111 15.57 -18.93 24.88
C ALA A 111 16.07 -17.48 24.73
N LEU A 112 17.19 -17.13 25.36
CA LEU A 112 17.84 -15.82 25.17
C LEU A 112 18.34 -15.63 23.74
N HIS A 113 19.02 -16.63 23.18
CA HIS A 113 19.53 -16.55 21.81
C HIS A 113 18.40 -16.49 20.77
N THR A 114 17.29 -17.21 20.97
CA THR A 114 16.11 -17.10 20.08
C THR A 114 15.43 -15.74 20.20
N PHE A 115 15.35 -15.16 21.39
CA PHE A 115 14.83 -13.80 21.60
C PHE A 115 15.69 -12.74 20.91
N GLU A 116 17.01 -12.88 20.96
CA GLU A 116 17.96 -11.98 20.29
C GLU A 116 17.89 -12.12 18.76
N ASN A 117 17.66 -13.33 18.23
CA ASN A 117 17.49 -13.55 16.79
C ASN A 117 16.16 -13.05 16.22
N LEU A 118 15.10 -12.95 17.04
CA LEU A 118 13.83 -12.32 16.61
C LEU A 118 14.00 -10.82 16.33
N GLN A 119 14.94 -10.14 17.00
CA GLN A 119 15.29 -8.74 16.75
C GLN A 119 15.81 -8.52 15.32
N LEU A 120 16.63 -9.44 14.80
CA LEU A 120 17.23 -9.32 13.46
C LEU A 120 16.21 -9.48 12.34
N LYS A 121 15.12 -10.22 12.56
CA LYS A 121 14.06 -10.43 11.56
C LYS A 121 13.08 -9.26 11.48
N GLY A 122 12.83 -8.54 12.59
CA GLY A 122 11.99 -7.34 12.60
C GLY A 122 12.59 -6.15 11.85
N VAL A 123 13.93 -6.08 11.78
CA VAL A 123 14.68 -4.99 11.11
C VAL A 123 14.78 -5.16 9.59
N GLN A 124 14.49 -6.35 9.04
CA GLN A 124 14.67 -6.66 7.61
C GLN A 124 13.45 -6.47 6.71
N LEU A 125 12.34 -5.91 7.21
CA LEU A 125 11.24 -5.47 6.36
C LEU A 125 11.56 -4.09 5.78
N LYS A 126 12.40 -4.07 4.74
CA LYS A 126 12.66 -2.90 3.88
C LYS A 126 12.19 -3.17 2.45
#